data_AF-V9H9J9-F1
#
_entry.id   AF-V9H9J9-F1
#
_cell.length_a   1.000
_cell.length_b   1.000
_cell.length_c   1.000
_cell.angle_alpha   90.00
_cell.angle_beta   90.00
_cell.angle_gamma   90.00
#
_symmetry.space_group_name_H-M   'P 1'
#
loop_
_entity.id
_entity.type
_entity.pdbx_description
1 polymer ?
#
loop_
_entity_poly.entity_id
_entity_poly.type
_entity_poly.pdbx_seq_one_letter_code
_entity_poly.pdbx_strand_id
1 'polypeptide(L)'
;MELSKKIILLNLIMMQMACTSVVWNGGIYDADRAIDTQTIITQIAHDQIHALGRMPIQPNQPLSGSLVMMGKKYWYVIQSDTAQQIAAPLMKNLPKRYQMTAPYSGAKLDALPVTIIDGNHFYSEFCLDYLAENHQQNQILTQLKFQQQANPQHYRQCYATTGTIYMKPHYFKEDYRFHEYIPIKLTLKQKTTNIQTNKLARNLLLTPLALAMDAMSGMVMLPVLLIGDLFD
;
A
#
# COMPACT_ATOMS: atom_id res chain seq x y z
N MET A 1 13.76 -41.99 12.16
CA MET A 1 13.58 -41.73 13.61
C MET A 1 14.04 -40.32 14.02
N GLU A 2 15.09 -39.76 13.42
CA GLU A 2 15.60 -38.40 13.71
C GLU A 2 14.68 -37.24 13.26
N LEU A 3 13.99 -37.40 12.13
CA LEU A 3 13.11 -36.36 11.56
C LEU A 3 11.88 -36.11 12.44
N SER A 4 11.31 -37.17 13.01
CA SER A 4 10.16 -37.09 13.93
C SER A 4 10.53 -36.37 15.23
N LYS A 5 11.72 -36.62 15.78
CA LYS A 5 12.22 -35.92 16.98
C LYS A 5 12.42 -34.42 16.76
N LYS A 6 12.93 -34.02 15.59
CA LYS A 6 13.10 -32.59 15.24
C LYS A 6 11.77 -31.86 15.06
N ILE A 7 10.77 -32.53 14.48
CA ILE A 7 9.41 -31.97 14.30
C ILE A 7 8.70 -31.81 15.64
N ILE A 8 8.85 -32.77 16.56
CA ILE A 8 8.27 -32.69 17.91
C ILE A 8 8.92 -31.57 18.72
N LEU A 9 10.24 -31.42 18.67
CA LEU A 9 10.97 -30.35 19.37
C LEU A 9 10.57 -28.95 18.86
N LEU A 10 10.39 -28.80 17.54
CA LEU A 10 9.97 -27.54 16.93
C LEU A 10 8.54 -27.14 17.33
N ASN A 11 7.61 -28.10 17.38
CA ASN A 11 6.25 -27.86 17.87
C ASN A 11 6.23 -27.52 19.37
N LEU A 12 7.10 -28.13 20.17
CA LEU A 12 7.23 -27.85 21.60
C LEU A 12 7.72 -26.41 21.85
N ILE A 13 8.69 -25.92 21.05
CA ILE A 13 9.20 -24.55 21.16
C ILE A 13 8.13 -23.53 20.73
N MET A 14 7.34 -23.84 19.71
CA MET A 14 6.26 -22.96 19.22
C MET A 14 5.08 -22.85 20.20
N MET A 15 4.81 -23.89 21.00
CA MET A 15 3.74 -23.87 22.01
C MET A 15 4.12 -23.15 23.31
N GLN A 16 5.41 -22.93 23.57
CA GLN A 16 5.93 -22.29 24.78
C GLN A 16 6.08 -20.76 24.66
N MET A 17 5.34 -20.09 23.78
CA MET A 17 5.38 -18.62 23.68
C MET A 17 4.01 -17.99 24.01
N ALA A 18 3.10 -18.77 24.59
CA ALA A 18 1.71 -18.36 24.77
C ALA A 18 1.58 -17.26 25.84
N CYS A 19 2.21 -17.40 27.01
CA CYS A 19 2.09 -16.44 28.11
C CYS A 19 2.85 -15.16 27.80
N THR A 20 4.05 -15.26 27.25
CA THR A 20 4.82 -14.09 26.76
C THR A 20 4.07 -13.36 25.65
N SER A 21 3.39 -14.06 24.74
CA SER A 21 2.55 -13.41 23.73
C SER A 21 1.39 -12.62 24.35
N VAL A 22 0.74 -13.14 25.40
CA VAL A 22 -0.37 -12.46 26.09
C VAL A 22 0.10 -11.16 26.74
N VAL A 23 1.29 -11.16 27.35
CA VAL A 23 1.90 -9.96 27.96
C VAL A 23 2.15 -8.88 26.92
N TRP A 24 2.67 -9.22 25.74
CA TRP A 24 3.11 -8.24 24.75
C TRP A 24 2.03 -7.85 23.72
N ASN A 25 1.10 -8.74 23.39
CA ASN A 25 0.04 -8.51 22.39
C ASN A 25 -1.31 -8.11 23.02
N GLY A 26 -1.33 -7.70 24.29
CA GLY A 26 -2.52 -7.12 24.91
C GLY A 26 -3.66 -8.10 25.22
N GLY A 27 -3.36 -9.40 25.37
CA GLY A 27 -4.35 -10.45 25.61
C GLY A 27 -5.34 -10.66 24.46
N ILE A 28 -6.47 -11.34 24.74
CA ILE A 28 -7.51 -11.70 23.73
C ILE A 28 -8.14 -10.47 23.05
N TYR A 29 -8.03 -9.28 23.65
CA TYR A 29 -8.77 -8.08 23.22
C TYR A 29 -7.88 -6.89 22.83
N ASP A 30 -6.57 -7.07 22.67
CA ASP A 30 -5.61 -6.05 22.21
C ASP A 30 -5.54 -4.75 23.07
N ALA A 31 -6.28 -4.69 24.18
CA ALA A 31 -6.48 -3.50 25.00
C ALA A 31 -5.25 -3.14 25.88
N ASP A 32 -4.32 -4.08 26.03
CA ASP A 32 -3.18 -3.97 26.94
C ASP A 32 -1.82 -3.78 26.25
N ARG A 33 -1.81 -3.48 24.94
CA ARG A 33 -0.54 -3.17 24.25
C ARG A 33 0.14 -1.96 24.86
N ALA A 34 1.41 -2.16 25.21
CA ALA A 34 2.29 -1.08 25.67
C ALA A 34 2.76 -0.18 24.52
N ILE A 35 2.74 -0.70 23.29
CA ILE A 35 3.16 -0.01 22.08
C ILE A 35 1.98 -0.02 21.11
N ASP A 36 1.40 1.14 20.86
CA ASP A 36 0.36 1.34 19.86
C ASP A 36 0.93 2.11 18.69
N THR A 37 0.69 1.64 17.47
CA THR A 37 1.14 2.33 16.25
C THR A 37 -0.08 2.76 15.45
N GLN A 38 -0.36 4.05 15.47
CA GLN A 38 -1.48 4.63 14.75
C GLN A 38 -1.01 5.15 13.40
N THR A 39 -1.79 4.87 12.36
CA THR A 39 -1.58 5.44 11.04
C THR A 39 -2.50 6.64 10.89
N ILE A 40 -1.93 7.84 10.78
CA ILE A 40 -2.67 9.08 10.55
C ILE A 40 -2.49 9.47 9.09
N ILE A 41 -3.59 9.73 8.39
CA ILE A 41 -3.60 10.23 7.01
C ILE A 41 -4.08 11.67 7.06
N THR A 42 -3.18 12.61 6.79
CA THR A 42 -3.49 14.05 6.83
C THR A 42 -3.44 14.62 5.42
N GLN A 43 -4.44 15.40 5.02
CA GLN A 43 -4.38 16.14 3.76
C GLN A 43 -3.45 17.34 3.93
N ILE A 44 -2.41 17.43 3.09
CA ILE A 44 -1.35 18.43 3.23
C ILE A 44 -1.39 19.49 2.12
N ALA A 45 -1.91 19.14 0.93
CA ALA A 45 -1.99 20.09 -0.18
C ALA A 45 -3.01 19.70 -1.25
N HIS A 46 -3.37 20.68 -2.06
CA HIS A 46 -3.94 20.50 -3.39
C HIS A 46 -2.93 20.97 -4.44
N ASP A 47 -2.89 20.27 -5.58
CA ASP A 47 -2.13 20.66 -6.77
C ASP A 47 -2.97 20.41 -8.03
N GLN A 48 -2.48 20.88 -9.18
CA GLN A 48 -3.14 20.78 -10.48
C GLN A 48 -2.11 20.37 -11.52
N ILE A 49 -2.26 19.18 -12.11
CA ILE A 49 -1.40 18.71 -13.20
C ILE A 49 -1.86 19.37 -14.50
N HIS A 50 -0.94 20.02 -15.20
CA HIS A 50 -1.19 20.70 -16.46
C HIS A 50 -0.57 20.03 -17.66
N ALA A 51 0.44 19.18 -17.44
CA ALA A 51 1.16 18.55 -18.53
C ALA A 51 1.67 17.17 -18.13
N LEU A 52 1.94 16.38 -19.15
CA LEU A 52 2.66 15.11 -19.07
C LEU A 52 3.94 15.23 -19.89
N GLY A 53 4.99 14.59 -19.42
CA GLY A 53 6.23 14.45 -20.14
C GLY A 53 6.83 13.08 -19.88
N ARG A 54 7.69 12.65 -20.79
CA ARG A 54 8.41 11.41 -20.67
C ARG A 54 9.90 11.67 -20.65
N MET A 55 10.57 11.09 -19.67
CA MET A 55 12.02 11.13 -19.65
C MET A 55 12.56 10.21 -20.75
N PRO A 56 13.48 10.70 -21.61
CA PRO A 56 14.11 9.87 -22.63
C PRO A 56 14.72 8.61 -22.02
N ILE A 57 14.69 7.50 -22.77
CA ILE A 57 15.37 6.28 -22.34
C ILE A 57 16.86 6.47 -22.57
N GLN A 58 17.61 6.66 -21.48
CA GLN A 58 19.06 6.75 -21.47
C GLN A 58 19.64 5.68 -20.53
N PRO A 59 20.73 4.99 -20.93
CA PRO A 59 21.39 4.02 -20.07
C PRO A 59 22.01 4.72 -18.86
N ASN A 60 21.91 4.08 -17.69
CA ASN A 60 22.48 4.54 -16.41
C ASN A 60 22.01 5.92 -15.92
N GLN A 61 20.89 6.44 -16.44
CA GLN A 61 20.27 7.66 -15.89
C GLN A 61 19.14 7.33 -14.93
N PRO A 62 19.15 7.92 -13.71
CA PRO A 62 18.00 7.86 -12.83
C PRO A 62 16.83 8.54 -13.54
N LEU A 63 15.64 7.94 -13.44
CA LEU A 63 14.38 8.40 -14.07
C LEU A 63 14.25 8.13 -15.58
N SER A 64 15.20 7.45 -16.21
CA SER A 64 15.11 7.02 -17.62
C SER A 64 13.79 6.29 -17.92
N GLY A 65 13.08 6.73 -18.97
CA GLY A 65 11.78 6.15 -19.38
C GLY A 65 10.56 6.50 -18.49
N SER A 66 10.76 7.28 -17.43
CA SER A 66 9.70 7.60 -16.46
C SER A 66 8.63 8.53 -17.05
N LEU A 67 7.40 8.40 -16.54
CA LEU A 67 6.34 9.37 -16.74
C LEU A 67 6.48 10.49 -15.71
N VAL A 68 6.44 11.74 -16.17
CA VAL A 68 6.43 12.93 -15.34
C VAL A 68 5.08 13.61 -15.48
N MET A 69 4.32 13.67 -14.39
CA MET A 69 3.09 14.45 -14.33
C MET A 69 3.41 15.81 -13.70
N MET A 70 3.24 16.88 -14.47
CA MET A 70 3.72 18.21 -14.12
C MET A 70 2.61 19.06 -13.50
N GLY A 71 2.69 19.22 -12.18
CA GLY A 71 1.85 20.09 -11.39
C GLY A 71 2.25 21.58 -11.44
N LYS A 72 1.46 22.41 -10.76
CA LYS A 72 1.85 23.82 -10.50
C LYS A 72 2.98 23.89 -9.48
N LYS A 73 2.90 23.06 -8.43
CA LYS A 73 3.83 23.07 -7.30
C LYS A 73 4.82 21.92 -7.37
N TYR A 74 4.34 20.74 -7.73
CA TYR A 74 5.12 19.51 -7.68
C TYR A 74 5.12 18.78 -9.02
N TRP A 75 6.14 17.97 -9.22
CA TRP A 75 6.18 16.96 -10.25
C TRP A 75 6.06 15.59 -9.63
N TYR A 76 5.24 14.74 -10.26
CA TYR A 76 5.00 13.37 -9.84
C TYR A 76 5.64 12.44 -10.87
N VAL A 77 6.72 11.77 -10.48
CA VAL A 77 7.50 10.93 -11.38
C VAL A 77 7.22 9.46 -11.08
N ILE A 78 6.72 8.75 -12.09
CA ILE A 78 6.39 7.32 -12.04
C ILE A 78 7.44 6.56 -12.85
N GLN A 79 8.24 5.73 -12.16
CA GLN A 79 9.42 5.04 -12.72
C GLN A 79 9.13 3.59 -13.16
N SER A 80 7.86 3.22 -13.32
CA SER A 80 7.44 1.85 -13.60
C SER A 80 7.20 1.57 -15.09
N ASP A 81 7.18 0.29 -15.44
CA ASP A 81 6.61 -0.24 -16.69
C ASP A 81 5.16 0.21 -16.92
N THR A 82 4.42 0.48 -15.84
CA THR A 82 3.05 1.03 -15.90
C THR A 82 2.99 2.50 -16.31
N ALA A 83 4.11 3.23 -16.36
CA ALA A 83 4.16 4.63 -16.81
C ALA A 83 3.50 4.80 -18.19
N GLN A 84 3.77 3.90 -19.14
CA GLN A 84 3.14 3.95 -20.47
C GLN A 84 1.64 3.67 -20.40
N GLN A 85 1.23 2.74 -19.54
CA GLN A 85 -0.17 2.33 -19.40
C GLN A 85 -1.02 3.44 -18.78
N ILE A 86 -0.41 4.28 -17.93
CA ILE A 86 -1.05 5.46 -17.34
C ILE A 86 -1.03 6.64 -18.33
N ALA A 87 0.10 6.87 -19.01
CA ALA A 87 0.25 7.99 -19.93
C ALA A 87 -0.68 7.87 -21.15
N ALA A 88 -0.76 6.68 -21.76
CA ALA A 88 -1.51 6.44 -22.99
C ALA A 88 -2.98 6.92 -22.95
N PRO A 89 -3.81 6.57 -21.95
CA PRO A 89 -5.17 7.08 -21.86
C PRO A 89 -5.20 8.58 -21.58
N LEU A 90 -4.37 9.08 -20.67
CA LEU A 90 -4.38 10.51 -20.31
C LEU A 90 -3.99 11.42 -21.48
N MET A 91 -3.13 10.96 -22.38
CA MET A 91 -2.74 11.69 -23.60
C MET A 91 -3.71 11.48 -24.77
N LYS A 92 -4.66 10.55 -24.66
CA LYS A 92 -5.61 10.27 -25.74
C LYS A 92 -6.69 11.35 -25.75
N ASN A 93 -6.89 11.96 -26.92
CA ASN A 93 -7.93 12.95 -27.10
C ASN A 93 -9.31 12.27 -27.24
N LEU A 94 -9.99 12.08 -26.11
CA LEU A 94 -11.40 11.70 -26.07
C LEU A 94 -12.27 12.96 -25.82
N PRO A 95 -13.50 13.03 -26.36
CA PRO A 95 -14.36 14.20 -26.20
C PRO A 95 -14.72 14.52 -24.75
N LYS A 96 -14.88 13.49 -23.91
CA LYS A 96 -15.14 13.62 -22.48
C LYS A 96 -13.90 13.30 -21.67
N ARG A 97 -13.85 13.80 -20.45
CA ARG A 97 -12.84 13.36 -19.48
C ARG A 97 -13.19 12.01 -18.88
N TYR A 98 -12.15 11.31 -18.48
CA TYR A 98 -12.28 10.21 -17.54
C TYR A 98 -12.80 10.72 -16.20
N GLN A 99 -13.77 10.00 -15.63
CA GLN A 99 -14.17 10.17 -14.25
C GLN A 99 -13.21 9.35 -13.38
N MET A 100 -12.58 9.99 -12.39
CA MET A 100 -11.77 9.27 -11.42
C MET A 100 -12.66 8.60 -10.38
N THR A 101 -12.38 7.34 -10.05
CA THR A 101 -13.11 6.60 -9.01
C THR A 101 -12.16 5.79 -8.12
N ALA A 102 -12.62 5.50 -6.90
CA ALA A 102 -11.92 4.64 -5.96
C ALA A 102 -11.97 3.17 -6.44
N PRO A 103 -10.85 2.42 -6.41
CA PRO A 103 -10.79 1.07 -6.98
C PRO A 103 -11.87 0.10 -6.49
N TYR A 104 -12.05 0.01 -5.18
CA TYR A 104 -12.94 -0.98 -4.57
C TYR A 104 -14.40 -0.52 -4.49
N SER A 105 -14.64 0.72 -4.04
CA SER A 105 -16.00 1.21 -3.82
C SER A 105 -16.67 1.77 -5.07
N GLY A 106 -15.90 2.10 -6.12
CA GLY A 106 -16.41 2.82 -7.28
C GLY A 106 -16.85 4.26 -6.96
N ALA A 107 -16.57 4.75 -5.74
CA ALA A 107 -16.94 6.10 -5.34
C ALA A 107 -16.20 7.12 -6.21
N LYS A 108 -16.91 8.18 -6.62
CA LYS A 108 -16.32 9.28 -7.38
C LYS A 108 -15.25 9.99 -6.57
N LEU A 109 -14.14 10.29 -7.25
CA LEU A 109 -13.05 11.07 -6.71
C LEU A 109 -13.02 12.43 -7.41
N ASP A 110 -13.00 13.49 -6.62
CA ASP A 110 -12.89 14.86 -7.13
C ASP A 110 -11.46 15.22 -7.55
N ALA A 111 -10.47 14.44 -7.09
CA ALA A 111 -9.05 14.65 -7.35
C ALA A 111 -8.29 13.32 -7.35
N LEU A 112 -7.19 13.25 -8.10
CA LEU A 112 -6.26 12.13 -8.12
C LEU A 112 -5.61 12.03 -6.72
N PRO A 113 -5.81 10.90 -6.00
CA PRO A 113 -5.25 10.73 -4.67
C PRO A 113 -3.76 10.41 -4.74
N VAL A 114 -2.95 11.24 -4.10
CA VAL A 114 -1.51 10.99 -3.94
C VAL A 114 -1.19 10.93 -2.46
N THR A 115 -0.71 9.79 -1.99
CA THR A 115 -0.34 9.58 -0.58
C THR A 115 1.16 9.47 -0.45
N ILE A 116 1.80 10.41 0.23
CA ILE A 116 3.22 10.32 0.60
C ILE A 116 3.35 9.27 1.71
N ILE A 117 4.21 8.28 1.48
CA ILE A 117 4.40 7.13 2.38
C ILE A 117 5.77 7.13 3.06
N ASP A 118 6.80 7.70 2.41
CA ASP A 118 8.16 7.76 2.95
C ASP A 118 8.95 8.87 2.25
N GLY A 119 9.38 9.89 2.99
CA GLY A 119 10.11 11.04 2.44
C GLY A 119 9.35 11.72 1.28
N ASN A 120 9.87 11.57 0.06
CA ASN A 120 9.26 12.06 -1.18
C ASN A 120 8.64 10.95 -2.04
N HIS A 121 8.61 9.71 -1.56
CA HIS A 121 7.93 8.60 -2.22
C HIS A 121 6.43 8.66 -1.96
N PHE A 122 5.68 8.47 -3.03
CA PHE A 122 4.23 8.45 -2.98
C PHE A 122 3.67 7.15 -3.53
N TYR A 123 2.45 6.90 -3.10
CA TYR A 123 1.57 5.87 -3.60
C TYR A 123 0.28 6.50 -4.12
N SER A 124 -0.26 5.97 -5.20
CA SER A 124 -1.52 6.43 -5.80
C SER A 124 -2.31 5.23 -6.31
N GLU A 125 -3.60 5.20 -5.95
CA GLU A 125 -4.57 4.19 -6.36
C GLU A 125 -5.84 4.87 -6.86
N PHE A 126 -6.22 4.59 -8.09
CA PHE A 126 -7.41 5.17 -8.71
C PHE A 126 -7.84 4.36 -9.92
N CYS A 127 -9.08 4.55 -10.36
CA CYS A 127 -9.54 4.08 -11.66
C CYS A 127 -9.98 5.25 -12.53
N LEU A 128 -9.85 5.05 -13.83
CA LEU A 128 -10.41 5.90 -14.87
C LEU A 128 -11.65 5.22 -15.42
N ASP A 129 -12.79 5.84 -15.22
CA ASP A 129 -14.08 5.42 -15.76
C ASP A 129 -14.44 6.29 -16.98
N TYR A 130 -14.99 5.66 -18.01
CA TYR A 130 -15.43 6.33 -19.23
C TYR A 130 -16.74 5.72 -19.74
N LEU A 131 -17.70 6.58 -20.08
CA LEU A 131 -18.94 6.19 -20.74
C LEU A 131 -18.82 6.47 -22.23
N ALA A 132 -18.78 5.42 -23.03
CA ALA A 132 -18.64 5.51 -24.46
C ALA A 132 -20.00 5.74 -25.15
N GLU A 133 -20.03 6.70 -26.06
CA GLU A 133 -21.23 7.12 -26.78
C GLU A 133 -21.33 6.52 -28.19
N ASN A 134 -20.20 6.03 -28.72
CA ASN A 134 -20.15 5.51 -30.08
C ASN A 134 -19.11 4.39 -30.24
N HIS A 135 -19.19 3.68 -31.36
CA HIS A 135 -18.33 2.54 -31.66
C HIS A 135 -16.83 2.89 -31.75
N GLN A 136 -16.51 4.11 -32.22
CA GLN A 136 -15.12 4.57 -32.30
C GLN A 136 -14.49 4.71 -30.91
N GLN A 137 -15.23 5.25 -29.94
CA GLN A 137 -14.80 5.34 -28.55
C GLN A 137 -14.61 3.95 -27.94
N ASN A 138 -15.50 3.00 -28.21
CA ASN A 138 -15.34 1.60 -27.76
C ASN A 138 -14.04 0.98 -28.27
N GLN A 139 -13.72 1.19 -29.55
CA GLN A 139 -12.48 0.67 -30.15
C GLN A 139 -11.24 1.29 -29.50
N ILE A 140 -11.26 2.61 -29.25
CA ILE A 140 -10.15 3.31 -28.56
C ILE A 140 -9.98 2.77 -27.15
N LEU A 141 -11.05 2.65 -26.37
CA LEU A 141 -10.99 2.16 -24.98
C LEU A 141 -10.51 0.71 -24.91
N THR A 142 -10.95 -0.13 -25.85
CA THR A 142 -10.48 -1.52 -25.97
C THR A 142 -8.99 -1.57 -26.32
N GLN A 143 -8.51 -0.73 -27.24
CA GLN A 143 -7.07 -0.63 -27.56
C GLN A 143 -6.23 -0.15 -26.36
N LEU A 144 -6.80 0.74 -25.55
CA LEU A 144 -6.19 1.20 -24.30
C LEU A 144 -6.28 0.19 -23.15
N LYS A 145 -6.90 -0.99 -23.41
CA LYS A 145 -7.09 -2.11 -22.48
C LYS A 145 -8.08 -1.85 -21.34
N PHE A 146 -9.02 -0.93 -21.53
CA PHE A 146 -10.07 -0.71 -20.54
C PHE A 146 -10.99 -1.94 -20.49
N GLN A 147 -11.42 -2.28 -19.28
CA GLN A 147 -12.33 -3.37 -19.04
C GLN A 147 -13.78 -2.88 -19.10
N GLN A 148 -14.58 -3.52 -19.94
CA GLN A 148 -16.01 -3.28 -20.01
C GLN A 148 -16.68 -3.73 -18.69
N GLN A 149 -17.56 -2.89 -18.16
CA GLN A 149 -18.28 -3.13 -16.92
C GLN A 149 -19.66 -3.76 -17.21
N ALA A 150 -20.47 -3.96 -16.18
CA ALA A 150 -21.83 -4.51 -16.33
C ALA A 150 -22.70 -3.71 -17.32
N ASN A 151 -22.52 -2.38 -17.37
CA ASN A 151 -23.04 -1.57 -18.47
C ASN A 151 -22.09 -1.68 -19.67
N PRO A 152 -22.56 -2.14 -20.85
CA PRO A 152 -21.71 -2.31 -22.02
C PRO A 152 -21.00 -1.06 -22.55
N GLN A 153 -21.55 0.13 -22.25
CA GLN A 153 -20.95 1.42 -22.62
C GLN A 153 -19.98 1.93 -21.57
N HIS A 154 -19.92 1.29 -20.40
CA HIS A 154 -19.07 1.71 -19.31
C HIS A 154 -17.76 0.93 -19.32
N TYR A 155 -16.66 1.66 -19.42
CA TYR A 155 -15.30 1.14 -19.45
C TYR A 155 -14.53 1.67 -18.25
N ARG A 156 -13.73 0.79 -17.64
CA ARG A 156 -12.95 1.10 -16.44
C ARG A 156 -11.55 0.54 -16.55
N GLN A 157 -10.56 1.31 -16.11
CA GLN A 157 -9.20 0.82 -15.92
C GLN A 157 -8.60 1.36 -14.64
N CYS A 158 -8.07 0.47 -13.82
CA CYS A 158 -7.54 0.79 -12.49
C CYS A 158 -6.03 0.76 -12.47
N TYR A 159 -5.44 1.67 -11.71
CA TYR A 159 -4.01 1.83 -11.55
C TYR A 159 -3.65 1.86 -10.08
N ALA A 160 -2.61 1.11 -9.74
CA ALA A 160 -1.90 1.20 -8.48
C ALA A 160 -0.44 1.48 -8.84
N THR A 161 0.09 2.61 -8.38
CA THR A 161 1.42 3.05 -8.78
C THR A 161 2.15 3.73 -7.64
N THR A 162 3.47 3.62 -7.68
CA THR A 162 4.40 4.31 -6.80
C THR A 162 5.22 5.28 -7.62
N GLY A 163 5.68 6.33 -6.97
CA GLY A 163 6.54 7.31 -7.61
C GLY A 163 7.26 8.19 -6.61
N THR A 164 7.90 9.22 -7.15
CA THR A 164 8.63 10.22 -6.37
C THR A 164 8.12 11.61 -6.70
N ILE A 165 7.91 12.42 -5.67
CA ILE A 165 7.51 13.81 -5.78
C ILE A 165 8.75 14.70 -5.77
N TYR A 166 8.83 15.63 -6.71
CA TYR A 166 9.86 16.67 -6.75
C TYR A 166 9.22 18.05 -6.73
N MET A 167 9.94 19.04 -6.21
CA MET A 167 9.56 20.43 -6.48
C MET A 167 9.69 20.73 -7.96
N LYS A 168 8.77 21.52 -8.51
CA LYS A 168 8.81 21.92 -9.91
C LYS A 168 10.13 22.65 -10.23
N PRO A 169 10.98 22.12 -11.14
CA PRO A 169 12.16 22.84 -11.61
C PRO A 169 11.76 23.99 -12.55
N HIS A 170 12.63 25.00 -12.65
CA HIS A 170 12.32 26.23 -13.38
C HIS A 170 12.34 26.06 -14.91
N TYR A 171 12.99 25.02 -15.44
CA TYR A 171 13.13 24.79 -16.87
C TYR A 171 12.93 23.32 -17.24
N PHE A 172 11.86 23.02 -17.99
CA PHE A 172 11.61 21.69 -18.56
C PHE A 172 10.72 21.77 -19.78
N LYS A 173 10.92 20.85 -20.71
CA LYS A 173 10.13 20.76 -21.94
C LYS A 173 8.97 19.78 -21.74
N GLU A 174 7.76 20.27 -21.93
CA GLU A 174 6.53 19.48 -21.86
C GLU A 174 6.29 18.76 -23.19
N ASP A 175 5.94 17.47 -23.16
CA ASP A 175 5.58 16.72 -24.36
C ASP A 175 4.09 16.89 -24.70
N TYR A 176 3.26 16.95 -23.67
CA TYR A 176 1.83 17.12 -23.81
C TYR A 176 1.27 18.06 -22.73
N ARG A 177 0.41 18.99 -23.13
CA ARG A 177 -0.26 19.92 -22.24
C ARG A 177 -1.77 19.71 -22.31
N PHE A 178 -2.39 19.54 -21.15
CA PHE A 178 -3.83 19.39 -21.06
C PHE A 178 -4.54 20.72 -21.35
N HIS A 179 -5.72 20.63 -21.98
CA HIS A 179 -6.61 21.79 -22.12
C HIS A 179 -7.14 22.25 -20.75
N GLU A 180 -7.50 21.30 -19.88
CA GLU A 180 -7.81 21.57 -18.48
C GLU A 180 -7.05 20.60 -17.57
N TYR A 181 -6.81 21.04 -16.35
CA TYR A 181 -5.92 20.35 -15.42
C TYR A 181 -6.53 19.09 -14.80
N ILE A 182 -5.67 18.21 -14.29
CA ILE A 182 -6.06 17.09 -13.42
C ILE A 182 -5.86 17.54 -11.96
N PRO A 183 -6.93 17.64 -11.14
CA PRO A 183 -6.82 18.00 -9.73
C PRO A 183 -6.12 16.90 -8.93
N ILE A 184 -5.27 17.30 -7.98
CA ILE A 184 -4.56 16.40 -7.06
C ILE A 184 -4.97 16.68 -5.63
N LYS A 185 -5.19 15.61 -4.87
CA LYS A 185 -5.30 15.64 -3.41
C LYS A 185 -4.08 14.94 -2.82
N LEU A 186 -3.20 15.72 -2.19
CA LEU A 186 -1.99 15.22 -1.57
C LEU A 186 -2.24 14.96 -0.08
N THR A 187 -1.99 13.73 0.33
CA THR A 187 -2.06 13.29 1.73
C THR A 187 -0.70 12.80 2.19
N LEU A 188 -0.42 12.92 3.48
CA LEU A 188 0.75 12.36 4.14
C LEU A 188 0.27 11.24 5.06
N LYS A 189 0.84 10.05 4.90
CA LYS A 189 0.63 8.90 5.78
C LYS A 189 1.75 8.87 6.81
N GLN A 190 1.43 9.16 8.07
CA GLN A 190 2.38 9.12 9.18
C GLN A 190 2.04 7.95 10.10
N LYS A 191 3.07 7.23 10.53
CA LYS A 191 2.95 6.27 11.63
C LYS A 191 3.39 6.96 12.91
N THR A 192 2.48 7.10 13.85
CA THR A 192 2.79 7.61 15.19
C THR A 192 2.78 6.41 16.13
N THR A 193 3.92 6.13 16.74
CA THR A 193 4.02 5.10 17.78
C THR A 193 3.89 5.76 19.14
N ASN A 194 2.83 5.41 19.87
CA ASN A 194 2.66 5.80 21.25
C ASN A 194 3.11 4.66 22.16
N ILE A 195 4.01 4.96 23.09
CA ILE A 195 4.51 4.00 24.08
C ILE A 195 3.92 4.37 25.43
N GLN A 196 3.05 3.51 25.95
CA GLN A 196 2.50 3.65 27.30
C GLN A 196 3.54 3.13 28.31
N THR A 197 4.35 4.03 28.84
CA THR A 197 5.49 3.72 29.73
C THR A 197 5.09 2.84 30.92
N ASN A 198 3.94 3.08 31.54
CA ASN A 198 3.43 2.28 32.65
C ASN A 198 3.12 0.82 32.23
N LYS A 199 2.52 0.63 31.05
CA LYS A 199 2.25 -0.70 30.50
C LYS A 199 3.54 -1.39 30.04
N LEU A 200 4.48 -0.64 29.46
CA LEU A 200 5.79 -1.17 29.07
C LEU A 200 6.57 -1.67 30.29
N ALA A 201 6.64 -0.88 31.36
CA ALA A 201 7.29 -1.28 32.61
C ALA A 201 6.62 -2.52 33.21
N ARG A 202 5.29 -2.56 33.25
CA ARG A 202 4.53 -3.76 33.66
C ARG A 202 4.89 -4.98 32.81
N ASN A 203 4.92 -4.84 31.48
CA ASN A 203 5.23 -5.94 30.58
C ASN A 203 6.67 -6.45 30.81
N LEU A 204 7.64 -5.56 30.98
CA LEU A 204 9.02 -5.92 31.30
C LEU A 204 9.14 -6.65 32.65
N LEU A 205 8.38 -6.23 33.67
CA LEU A 205 8.34 -6.89 34.98
C LEU A 205 7.70 -8.28 34.92
N LEU A 206 6.66 -8.46 34.10
CA LEU A 206 5.93 -9.72 33.98
C LEU A 206 6.59 -10.70 32.98
N THR A 207 7.43 -10.22 32.07
CA THR A 207 8.07 -11.05 31.04
C THR A 207 8.91 -12.20 31.64
N PRO A 208 9.75 -12.00 32.67
CA PRO A 208 10.48 -13.10 33.29
C PRO A 208 9.57 -14.20 33.85
N LEU A 209 8.46 -13.81 34.49
CA LEU A 209 7.48 -14.75 35.03
C LEU A 209 6.72 -15.48 33.90
N ALA A 210 6.29 -14.74 32.89
CA ALA A 210 5.63 -15.30 31.71
C ALA A 210 6.54 -16.29 30.97
N LEU A 211 7.83 -15.97 30.82
CA LEU A 211 8.84 -16.84 30.21
C LEU A 211 9.09 -18.11 31.05
N ALA A 212 9.10 -17.97 32.38
CA ALA A 212 9.21 -19.12 33.28
C ALA A 212 7.97 -20.03 33.19
N MET A 213 6.77 -19.46 33.14
CA MET A 213 5.52 -20.22 32.96
C MET A 213 5.44 -20.90 31.59
N ASP A 214 5.87 -20.20 30.54
CA ASP A 214 6.02 -20.74 29.20
C ASP A 214 6.97 -21.96 29.20
N ALA A 215 8.12 -21.86 29.85
CA ALA A 215 9.06 -22.97 30.02
C ALA A 215 8.50 -24.13 30.88
N MET A 216 7.73 -23.82 31.94
CA MET A 216 7.14 -24.82 32.85
C MET A 216 5.92 -25.52 32.24
N SER A 217 5.07 -24.82 31.50
CA SER A 217 3.90 -25.40 30.82
C SER A 217 4.31 -26.40 29.73
N GLY A 218 5.46 -26.19 29.09
CA GLY A 218 6.10 -27.17 28.23
C GLY A 218 6.54 -28.46 28.94
N MET A 219 6.73 -28.42 30.27
CA MET A 219 7.09 -29.58 31.08
C MET A 219 5.91 -30.33 31.70
N VAL A 220 4.69 -29.77 31.75
CA VAL A 220 3.50 -30.46 32.29
C VAL A 220 2.87 -31.42 31.25
N MET A 221 3.17 -31.23 29.97
CA MET A 221 2.77 -32.16 28.88
C MET A 221 3.84 -33.24 28.59
N LEU A 222 4.86 -33.38 29.43
CA LEU A 222 5.91 -34.41 29.30
C LEU A 222 5.71 -35.65 30.21
N PRO A 223 5.05 -35.61 31.38
CA PRO A 223 4.84 -36.83 32.17
C PRO A 223 3.71 -37.71 31.63
N VAL A 224 2.73 -37.14 30.91
CA VAL A 224 1.59 -37.92 30.40
C VAL A 224 1.98 -38.84 29.25
N LEU A 225 3.03 -38.49 28.48
CA LEU A 225 3.56 -39.35 27.41
C LEU A 225 4.61 -40.38 27.89
N LEU A 226 5.07 -40.29 29.15
CA LEU A 226 6.06 -41.22 29.71
C LEU A 226 5.47 -42.22 30.72
N ILE A 227 4.22 -42.01 31.19
CA ILE A 227 3.52 -42.98 32.07
C ILE A 227 2.78 -44.06 31.24
N GLY A 228 2.57 -43.83 29.93
CA GLY A 228 1.98 -44.81 29.03
C GLY A 228 2.87 -46.01 28.67
N ASP A 229 4.20 -45.89 28.85
CA ASP A 229 5.19 -46.95 28.51
C ASP A 229 5.65 -47.75 29.74
N LEU A 230 5.05 -47.54 30.93
CA LEU A 230 5.34 -48.31 32.15
C LEU A 230 4.28 -49.37 32.48
N PHE A 231 3.26 -49.51 31.63
CA PHE A 231 2.15 -50.46 31.77
C PHE A 231 1.89 -51.28 30.49
N ASP A 232 2.95 -51.64 29.75
CA ASP A 232 2.96 -52.78 28.82
C ASP A 232 4.13 -53.73 29.19
#